data_AF-A0A8J5GYI8-F1
#
_entry.id   AF-A0A8J5GYI8-F1
#
_cell.length_a   1.000
_cell.length_b   1.000
_cell.length_c   1.000
_cell.angle_alpha   90.00
_cell.angle_beta   90.00
_cell.angle_gamma   90.00
#
_symmetry.space_group_name_H-M   'P 1'
#
loop_
_entity.id
_entity.type
_entity.pdbx_description
1 polymer ?
#
loop_
_entity_poly.entity_id
_entity_poly.type
_entity_poly.pdbx_seq_one_letter_code
_entity_poly.pdbx_strand_id
1 'polypeptide(L)'
;MTWSTRFLTAVAFLSVGVVFAPDVFGSGPDAPAAAITAAKLLHLLAFATAWGSSLWVTFIGGIIMFKYLPRHHFGNLQSKLFPAYFTMVSVCAAISVAAFAYLHPWRSASSIEKYQLGFLLSALGFDLCNLIVFTPMTIEMMKKRHKVERDINIGDEVGISKNMEAAKSNAKLKSMNKKFGMIHGLSSLANLMAFGSLAIHSWYLADKLRF
;
A
#
# COMPACT_ATOMS: atom_id res chain seq x y z
N MET A 1 10.00 -8.75 10.60
CA MET A 1 9.82 -8.37 12.01
C MET A 1 8.48 -8.93 12.47
N THR A 2 8.47 -9.91 13.37
CA THR A 2 7.23 -10.61 13.77
C THR A 2 6.23 -9.69 14.48
N TRP A 3 6.72 -8.67 15.18
CA TRP A 3 5.89 -7.70 15.89
C TRP A 3 5.03 -6.86 14.93
N SER A 4 5.58 -6.43 13.79
CA SER A 4 4.86 -5.55 12.86
C SER A 4 3.71 -6.28 12.16
N THR A 5 3.90 -7.57 11.87
CA THR A 5 2.82 -8.43 11.35
C THR A 5 1.73 -8.63 12.39
N ARG A 6 2.09 -8.92 13.65
CA ARG A 6 1.11 -9.06 14.76
C ARG A 6 0.34 -7.77 15.00
N PHE A 7 1.04 -6.63 14.96
CA PHE A 7 0.43 -5.32 15.11
C PHE A 7 -0.54 -5.02 13.98
N LEU A 8 -0.14 -5.22 12.71
CA LEU A 8 -1.02 -5.08 11.56
C LEU A 8 -2.26 -5.97 11.68
N THR A 9 -2.08 -7.24 12.05
CA THR A 9 -3.20 -8.16 12.28
C THR A 9 -4.15 -7.60 13.33
N ALA A 10 -3.65 -7.21 14.50
CA ALA A 10 -4.47 -6.66 15.57
C ALA A 10 -5.26 -5.42 15.13
N VAL A 11 -4.61 -4.47 14.45
CA VAL A 11 -5.25 -3.23 13.97
C VAL A 11 -6.27 -3.53 12.87
N ALA A 12 -5.98 -4.47 11.95
CA ALA A 12 -6.93 -4.90 10.93
C ALA A 12 -8.18 -5.54 11.56
N PHE A 13 -8.03 -6.44 12.52
CA PHE A 13 -9.17 -7.03 13.24
C PHE A 13 -9.95 -5.99 14.05
N LEU A 14 -9.26 -5.05 14.70
CA LEU A 14 -9.92 -3.93 15.38
C LEU A 14 -10.74 -3.11 14.40
N SER A 15 -10.20 -2.80 13.22
CA SER A 15 -10.92 -2.03 12.19
C SER A 15 -12.20 -2.73 11.74
N VAL A 16 -12.15 -4.05 11.54
CA VAL A 16 -13.33 -4.87 11.26
C VAL A 16 -14.36 -4.80 12.39
N GLY A 17 -13.92 -4.96 13.65
CA GLY A 17 -14.79 -4.85 14.82
C GLY A 17 -15.52 -3.50 14.89
N VAL A 18 -14.78 -2.40 14.69
CA VAL A 18 -15.34 -1.04 14.72
C VAL A 18 -16.30 -0.79 13.54
N VAL A 19 -16.02 -1.37 12.36
CA VAL A 19 -16.93 -1.26 11.20
C VAL A 19 -18.29 -1.92 11.48
N PHE A 20 -18.30 -3.10 12.12
CA PHE A 20 -19.53 -3.87 12.34
C PHE A 20 -20.27 -3.53 13.64
N ALA A 21 -19.56 -3.10 14.68
CA ALA A 21 -20.12 -2.85 16.01
C ALA A 21 -19.52 -1.58 16.66
N PRO A 22 -19.63 -0.40 16.02
CA PRO A 22 -19.01 0.83 16.52
C PRO A 22 -19.56 1.27 17.90
N ASP A 23 -20.81 0.90 18.21
CA ASP A 23 -21.48 1.13 19.49
C ASP A 23 -20.81 0.38 20.67
N VAL A 24 -20.31 -0.83 20.43
CA VAL A 24 -19.51 -1.59 21.42
C VAL A 24 -18.23 -0.84 21.79
N PHE A 25 -17.72 0.01 20.89
CA PHE A 25 -16.56 0.86 21.12
C PHE A 25 -16.93 2.26 21.64
N GLY A 26 -18.20 2.49 21.99
CA GLY A 26 -18.68 3.77 22.53
C GLY A 26 -18.86 4.85 21.46
N SER A 27 -19.11 4.46 20.21
CA SER A 27 -19.58 5.40 19.18
C SER A 27 -21.07 5.67 19.33
N GLY A 28 -21.49 6.90 19.04
CA GLY A 28 -22.90 7.30 19.05
C GLY A 28 -23.08 8.76 19.44
N PRO A 29 -24.34 9.20 19.61
CA PRO A 29 -24.65 10.58 20.04
C PRO A 29 -24.02 10.96 21.38
N ASP A 30 -23.85 9.99 22.28
CA ASP A 30 -23.31 10.18 23.63
C ASP A 30 -21.79 9.94 23.72
N ALA A 31 -21.11 9.80 22.57
CA ALA A 31 -19.67 9.58 22.54
C ALA A 31 -18.91 10.74 23.21
N PRO A 32 -17.96 10.48 24.13
CA PRO A 32 -17.21 11.53 24.79
C PRO A 32 -16.46 12.42 23.78
N ALA A 33 -16.47 13.74 24.00
CA ALA A 33 -15.78 14.69 23.12
C ALA A 33 -14.29 14.37 22.93
N ALA A 34 -13.63 13.84 23.97
CA ALA A 34 -12.26 13.37 23.91
C ALA A 34 -12.08 12.17 22.95
N ALA A 35 -13.02 11.22 22.94
CA ALA A 35 -13.00 10.06 22.05
C ALA A 35 -13.21 10.47 20.59
N ILE A 36 -14.15 11.39 20.33
CA ILE A 36 -14.36 11.97 18.99
C ILE A 36 -13.09 12.69 18.51
N THR A 37 -12.46 13.48 19.37
CA THR A 37 -11.22 14.20 19.05
C THR A 37 -10.07 13.23 18.76
N ALA A 38 -9.92 12.19 19.58
CA ALA A 38 -8.91 11.16 19.38
C ALA A 38 -9.13 10.40 18.05
N ALA A 39 -10.37 10.02 17.72
CA ALA A 39 -10.69 9.35 16.46
C ALA A 39 -10.36 10.26 15.26
N LYS A 40 -10.73 11.54 15.30
CA LYS A 40 -10.36 12.51 14.25
C LYS A 40 -8.85 12.66 14.09
N LEU A 41 -8.11 12.76 15.20
CA LEU A 41 -6.66 12.88 15.18
C LEU A 41 -5.99 11.62 14.62
N LEU A 42 -6.41 10.43 15.07
CA LEU A 42 -5.93 9.15 14.57
C LEU A 42 -6.20 9.01 13.07
N HIS A 43 -7.41 9.35 12.62
CA HIS A 43 -7.76 9.35 11.20
C HIS A 43 -6.84 10.29 10.42
N LEU A 44 -6.72 11.55 10.86
CA LEU A 44 -5.92 12.57 10.16
C LEU A 44 -4.46 12.14 10.00
N LEU A 45 -3.82 11.72 11.10
CA LEU A 45 -2.41 11.35 11.09
C LEU A 45 -2.16 10.08 10.27
N ALA A 46 -3.00 9.06 10.42
CA ALA A 46 -2.87 7.82 9.67
C ALA A 46 -3.13 8.04 8.17
N PHE A 47 -4.20 8.74 7.82
CA PHE A 47 -4.54 9.08 6.45
C PHE A 47 -3.44 9.91 5.77
N ALA A 48 -2.97 10.99 6.41
CA ALA A 48 -1.91 11.83 5.87
C ALA A 48 -0.60 11.05 5.66
N THR A 49 -0.25 10.16 6.61
CA THR A 49 0.92 9.30 6.50
C THR A 49 0.81 8.33 5.32
N ALA A 50 -0.34 7.66 5.16
CA ALA A 50 -0.58 6.76 4.03
C ALA A 50 -0.51 7.53 2.70
N TRP A 51 -1.24 8.63 2.59
CA TRP A 51 -1.31 9.47 1.39
C TRP A 51 0.06 9.98 0.95
N GLY A 52 0.81 10.61 1.86
CA GLY A 52 2.14 11.17 1.58
C GLY A 52 3.16 10.07 1.25
N SER A 53 3.13 8.96 1.98
CA SER A 53 4.04 7.83 1.72
C SER A 53 3.77 7.17 0.38
N SER A 54 2.50 6.94 0.02
CA SER A 54 2.12 6.39 -1.27
C SER A 54 2.50 7.30 -2.42
N LEU A 55 2.32 8.62 -2.26
CA LEU A 55 2.77 9.60 -3.25
C LEU A 55 4.29 9.51 -3.44
N TRP A 56 5.04 9.60 -2.34
CA TRP A 56 6.49 9.62 -2.38
C TRP A 56 7.08 8.33 -2.95
N VAL A 57 6.70 7.16 -2.41
CA VAL A 57 7.27 5.87 -2.80
C VAL A 57 6.95 5.55 -4.27
N THR A 58 5.74 5.84 -4.71
CA THR A 58 5.27 5.46 -6.06
C THR A 58 5.81 6.39 -7.13
N PHE A 59 5.66 7.70 -6.95
CA PHE A 59 5.89 8.68 -8.02
C PHE A 59 7.25 9.37 -7.95
N ILE A 60 7.95 9.29 -6.82
CA ILE A 60 9.23 10.00 -6.62
C ILE A 60 10.34 8.99 -6.34
N GLY A 61 10.33 8.37 -5.15
CA GLY A 61 11.37 7.47 -4.69
C GLY A 61 11.59 6.29 -5.63
N GLY A 62 10.53 5.61 -6.07
CA GLY A 62 10.61 4.49 -7.01
C GLY A 62 11.29 4.87 -8.34
N ILE A 63 10.92 6.02 -8.90
CA ILE A 63 11.47 6.52 -10.17
C ILE A 63 12.94 6.91 -10.03
N ILE A 64 13.30 7.63 -8.97
CA ILE A 64 14.68 8.01 -8.69
C ILE A 64 15.54 6.75 -8.52
N MET A 65 15.12 5.81 -7.67
CA MET A 65 15.88 4.58 -7.45
C MET A 65 16.06 3.78 -8.75
N PHE A 66 15.03 3.69 -9.61
CA PHE A 66 15.14 3.00 -10.89
C PHE A 66 16.10 3.70 -11.87
N LYS A 67 16.12 5.04 -11.87
CA LYS A 67 16.95 5.85 -12.77
C LYS A 67 18.43 5.92 -12.37
N TYR A 68 18.75 5.71 -11.09
CA TYR A 68 20.10 6.01 -10.59
C TYR A 68 20.79 4.84 -9.87
N LEU A 69 20.09 3.75 -9.52
CA LEU A 69 20.73 2.58 -8.95
C LEU A 69 21.04 1.51 -10.01
N PRO A 70 22.16 0.79 -9.89
CA PRO A 70 22.38 -0.47 -10.59
C PRO A 70 21.19 -1.40 -10.41
N ARG A 71 20.81 -2.12 -11.46
CA ARG A 71 19.59 -2.93 -11.52
C ARG A 71 19.47 -3.91 -10.35
N HIS A 72 20.55 -4.60 -9.99
CA HIS A 72 20.53 -5.54 -8.85
C HIS A 72 20.44 -4.82 -7.51
N HIS A 73 21.11 -3.67 -7.35
CA HIS A 73 21.00 -2.85 -6.15
C HIS A 73 19.58 -2.31 -5.97
N PHE A 74 18.97 -1.82 -7.05
CA PHE A 74 17.57 -1.40 -7.09
C PHE A 74 16.63 -2.51 -6.62
N GLY A 75 16.71 -3.69 -7.25
CA GLY A 75 15.85 -4.83 -6.89
C GLY A 75 16.05 -5.30 -5.45
N ASN A 76 17.30 -5.32 -4.96
CA ASN A 76 17.61 -5.69 -3.59
C ASN A 76 17.06 -4.68 -2.58
N LEU A 77 17.20 -3.38 -2.85
CA LEU A 77 16.64 -2.32 -2.01
C LEU A 77 15.11 -2.40 -1.97
N GLN A 78 14.47 -2.55 -3.12
CA GLN A 78 13.01 -2.69 -3.19
C GLN A 78 12.48 -3.93 -2.45
N SER A 79 13.27 -5.02 -2.40
CA SER A 79 12.90 -6.22 -1.62
C SER A 79 12.82 -6.00 -0.12
N LYS A 80 13.41 -4.91 0.39
CA LYS A 80 13.32 -4.48 1.79
C LYS A 80 12.32 -3.35 1.97
N LEU A 81 12.30 -2.41 1.03
CA LEU A 81 11.46 -1.23 1.07
C LEU A 81 9.97 -1.57 0.94
N PHE A 82 9.57 -2.39 -0.04
CA PHE A 82 8.14 -2.64 -0.28
C PHE A 82 7.43 -3.37 0.85
N PRO A 83 8.01 -4.43 1.48
CA PRO A 83 7.38 -5.02 2.66
C PRO A 83 7.17 -4.00 3.79
N ALA A 84 8.14 -3.12 4.04
CA ALA A 84 8.02 -2.07 5.07
C ALA A 84 6.95 -1.04 4.70
N TYR A 85 6.98 -0.54 3.46
CA TYR A 85 6.01 0.40 2.91
C TYR A 85 4.58 -0.15 2.98
N PHE A 86 4.33 -1.34 2.43
CA PHE A 86 2.99 -1.91 2.40
C PHE A 86 2.47 -2.30 3.79
N THR A 87 3.36 -2.65 4.72
CA THR A 87 2.97 -2.84 6.13
C THR A 87 2.50 -1.53 6.74
N MET A 88 3.28 -0.45 6.58
CA MET A 88 2.96 0.86 7.15
C MET A 88 1.65 1.41 6.57
N VAL A 89 1.49 1.42 5.24
CA VAL A 89 0.28 1.95 4.61
C VAL A 89 -0.96 1.10 4.92
N SER A 90 -0.82 -0.23 5.06
CA SER A 90 -1.92 -1.09 5.54
C SER A 90 -2.33 -0.78 6.98
N VAL A 91 -1.36 -0.56 7.89
CA VAL A 91 -1.66 -0.14 9.27
C VAL A 91 -2.39 1.20 9.27
N CYS A 92 -1.87 2.18 8.54
CA CYS A 92 -2.49 3.49 8.44
C CYS A 92 -3.90 3.42 7.85
N ALA A 93 -4.11 2.68 6.77
CA ALA A 93 -5.41 2.49 6.17
C ALA A 93 -6.40 1.82 7.13
N ALA A 94 -5.97 0.80 7.89
CA ALA A 94 -6.81 0.15 8.90
C ALA A 94 -7.19 1.10 10.06
N ILE A 95 -6.27 1.95 10.52
CA ILE A 95 -6.57 3.00 11.51
C ILE A 95 -7.59 4.00 10.94
N SER A 96 -7.40 4.44 9.70
CA SER A 96 -8.34 5.34 9.02
C SER A 96 -9.72 4.71 8.87
N VAL A 97 -9.82 3.44 8.44
CA VAL A 97 -11.08 2.70 8.38
C VAL A 97 -11.76 2.65 9.75
N ALA A 98 -11.03 2.27 10.80
CA ALA A 98 -11.57 2.17 12.15
C ALA A 98 -12.07 3.53 12.66
N ALA A 99 -11.25 4.57 12.56
CA ALA A 99 -11.60 5.90 13.02
C ALA A 99 -12.76 6.50 12.22
N PHE A 100 -12.79 6.29 10.90
CA PHE A 100 -13.87 6.76 10.05
C PHE A 100 -15.20 6.05 10.37
N ALA A 101 -15.18 4.73 10.53
CA ALA A 101 -16.36 3.96 10.90
C ALA A 101 -16.87 4.29 12.32
N TYR A 102 -15.96 4.61 13.25
CA TYR A 102 -16.31 5.11 14.58
C TYR A 102 -17.01 6.47 14.50
N LEU A 103 -16.53 7.39 13.67
CA LEU A 103 -17.11 8.73 13.51
C LEU A 103 -18.41 8.73 12.70
N HIS A 104 -18.57 7.76 11.79
CA HIS A 104 -19.69 7.65 10.87
C HIS A 104 -20.30 6.24 10.92
N PRO A 105 -21.03 5.88 12.00
CA PRO A 105 -21.61 4.55 12.14
C PRO A 105 -22.50 4.16 10.97
N TRP A 106 -22.34 2.94 10.43
CA TRP A 106 -22.99 2.52 9.19
C TRP A 106 -24.51 2.75 9.15
N ARG A 107 -25.19 2.54 10.28
CA ARG A 107 -26.65 2.67 10.38
C ARG A 107 -27.13 4.12 10.21
N SER A 108 -26.36 5.10 10.68
CA SER A 108 -26.69 6.52 10.64
C SER A 108 -25.92 7.30 9.58
N ALA A 109 -24.87 6.70 8.99
CA ALA A 109 -24.06 7.32 7.95
C ALA A 109 -24.87 7.60 6.67
N SER A 110 -24.62 8.78 6.11
CA SER A 110 -25.07 9.19 4.78
C SER A 110 -24.51 8.29 3.67
N SER A 111 -25.12 8.32 2.49
CA SER A 111 -24.63 7.57 1.32
C SER A 111 -23.19 7.95 0.97
N ILE A 112 -22.84 9.23 1.05
CA ILE A 112 -21.49 9.72 0.75
C ILE A 112 -20.47 9.10 1.73
N GLU A 113 -20.75 9.15 3.04
CA GLU A 113 -19.86 8.56 4.05
C GLU A 113 -19.69 7.04 3.85
N LYS A 114 -20.74 6.32 3.47
CA LYS A 114 -20.64 4.89 3.14
C LYS A 114 -19.71 4.63 1.95
N TYR A 115 -19.79 5.45 0.89
CA TYR A 115 -18.85 5.36 -0.23
C TYR A 115 -17.41 5.66 0.22
N GLN A 116 -17.22 6.66 1.08
CA GLN A 116 -15.90 7.00 1.62
C GLN A 116 -15.28 5.88 2.45
N LEU A 117 -16.08 5.22 3.30
CA LEU A 117 -15.66 4.01 3.98
C LEU A 117 -15.28 2.90 2.99
N GLY A 118 -16.05 2.74 1.91
CA GLY A 118 -15.74 1.81 0.81
C GLY A 118 -14.40 2.10 0.13
N PHE A 119 -14.06 3.37 -0.11
CA PHE A 119 -12.75 3.75 -0.66
C PHE A 119 -11.61 3.45 0.32
N LEU A 120 -11.77 3.77 1.62
CA LEU A 120 -10.77 3.44 2.64
C LEU A 120 -10.55 1.92 2.77
N LEU A 121 -11.63 1.13 2.73
CA LEU A 121 -11.57 -0.34 2.71
C LEU A 121 -10.89 -0.86 1.43
N SER A 122 -11.14 -0.22 0.29
CA SER A 122 -10.49 -0.57 -0.97
C SER A 122 -8.99 -0.32 -0.92
N ALA A 123 -8.57 0.83 -0.37
CA ALA A 123 -7.15 1.14 -0.14
C ALA A 123 -6.47 0.07 0.72
N LEU A 124 -7.07 -0.25 1.88
CA LEU A 124 -6.59 -1.30 2.76
C LEU A 124 -6.50 -2.66 2.04
N GLY A 125 -7.52 -3.03 1.28
CA GLY A 125 -7.55 -4.29 0.53
C GLY A 125 -6.43 -4.40 -0.51
N PHE A 126 -6.21 -3.35 -1.29
CA PHE A 126 -5.12 -3.33 -2.28
C PHE A 126 -3.73 -3.32 -1.63
N ASP A 127 -3.56 -2.61 -0.51
CA ASP A 127 -2.29 -2.60 0.24
C ASP A 127 -1.98 -3.98 0.82
N LEU A 128 -2.98 -4.67 1.39
CA LEU A 128 -2.85 -6.04 1.90
C LEU A 128 -2.57 -7.04 0.78
N CYS A 129 -3.26 -6.93 -0.37
CA CYS A 129 -2.97 -7.74 -1.55
C CYS A 129 -1.51 -7.56 -2.00
N ASN A 130 -1.01 -6.33 -2.00
CA ASN A 130 0.39 -6.08 -2.30
C ASN A 130 1.33 -6.67 -1.25
N LEU A 131 1.04 -6.50 0.03
CA LEU A 131 1.89 -6.98 1.12
C LEU A 131 2.00 -8.51 1.14
N ILE A 132 0.87 -9.20 1.02
CA ILE A 132 0.74 -10.64 1.28
C ILE A 132 0.96 -11.46 0.01
N VAL A 133 0.57 -10.93 -1.15
CA VAL A 133 0.50 -11.70 -2.39
C VAL A 133 1.55 -11.19 -3.39
N PHE A 134 1.43 -9.95 -3.86
CA PHE A 134 2.25 -9.50 -5.00
C PHE A 134 3.70 -9.18 -4.64
N THR A 135 3.98 -8.62 -3.48
CA THR A 135 5.36 -8.30 -3.06
C THR A 135 6.20 -9.56 -2.89
N PRO A 136 5.75 -10.60 -2.15
CA PRO A 136 6.49 -11.86 -2.05
C PRO A 136 6.78 -12.50 -3.41
N MET A 137 5.76 -12.57 -4.28
CA MET A 137 5.93 -13.12 -5.64
C MET A 137 6.92 -12.31 -6.49
N THR A 138 6.83 -10.98 -6.44
CA THR A 138 7.75 -10.08 -7.15
C THR A 138 9.19 -10.28 -6.67
N ILE A 139 9.40 -10.35 -5.36
CA ILE A 139 10.74 -10.54 -4.76
C ILE A 139 11.31 -11.90 -5.15
N GLU A 140 10.52 -12.96 -5.09
CA GLU A 140 10.97 -14.30 -5.48
C GLU A 140 11.38 -14.34 -6.95
N MET A 141 10.54 -13.79 -7.84
CA MET A 141 10.83 -13.74 -9.27
C MET A 141 12.05 -12.89 -9.58
N MET A 142 12.21 -11.75 -8.89
CA MET A 142 13.37 -10.87 -8.98
C MET A 142 14.66 -11.60 -8.59
N LYS A 143 14.68 -12.34 -7.46
CA LYS A 143 15.84 -13.13 -7.03
C LYS A 143 16.21 -14.21 -8.05
N LYS A 144 15.21 -14.93 -8.58
CA LYS A 144 15.44 -15.94 -9.64
C LYS A 144 16.04 -15.28 -10.88
N ARG A 145 15.51 -14.12 -11.29
CA ARG A 145 16.01 -13.38 -12.46
C ARG A 145 17.43 -12.87 -12.24
N HIS A 146 17.75 -12.31 -11.08
CA HIS A 146 19.10 -11.84 -10.74
C HIS A 146 20.14 -12.96 -10.82
N LYS A 147 19.78 -14.21 -10.48
CA LYS A 147 20.69 -15.35 -10.63
C LYS A 147 21.06 -15.58 -12.09
N VAL A 148 20.07 -15.66 -12.98
CA VAL A 148 20.30 -15.84 -14.43
C VAL A 148 21.05 -14.66 -15.04
N GLU A 149 20.75 -13.44 -14.60
CA GLU A 149 21.46 -12.22 -15.03
C GLU A 149 22.95 -12.27 -14.65
N ARG A 150 23.29 -12.71 -13.43
CA ARG A 150 24.69 -12.91 -13.02
C ARG A 150 25.41 -13.97 -13.84
N ASP A 151 24.74 -15.08 -14.16
CA ASP A 151 25.35 -16.17 -14.96
C ASP A 151 25.78 -15.70 -16.37
N ILE A 152 25.22 -14.60 -16.86
CA ILE A 152 25.55 -13.99 -18.16
C ILE A 152 26.22 -12.61 -18.02
N ASN A 153 26.74 -12.28 -16.83
CA ASN A 153 27.49 -11.05 -16.52
C ASN A 153 26.73 -9.74 -16.83
N ILE A 154 25.45 -9.69 -16.47
CA ILE A 154 24.63 -8.45 -16.49
C ILE A 154 23.96 -8.21 -15.12
N GLY A 155 23.44 -7.01 -14.90
CA GLY A 155 22.70 -6.64 -13.68
C GLY A 155 23.30 -5.47 -12.89
N ASP A 156 24.52 -5.06 -13.22
CA ASP A 156 25.22 -3.93 -12.61
C ASP A 156 25.00 -2.63 -13.39
N GLU A 157 24.37 -2.69 -14.56
CA GLU A 157 23.95 -1.51 -15.30
C GLU A 157 22.75 -0.82 -14.64
N VAL A 158 22.64 0.48 -14.88
CA VAL A 158 21.43 1.24 -14.60
C VAL A 158 20.39 0.98 -15.70
N GLY A 159 19.14 0.78 -15.31
CA GLY A 159 18.03 0.58 -16.23
C GLY A 159 17.84 -0.86 -16.72
N ILE A 160 17.42 -1.02 -17.98
CA ILE A 160 16.96 -2.31 -18.53
C ILE A 160 17.61 -2.71 -19.86
N SER A 161 18.50 -1.88 -20.43
CA SER A 161 19.02 -2.06 -21.79
C SER A 161 19.76 -3.38 -22.00
N LYS A 162 20.75 -3.69 -21.15
CA LYS A 162 21.51 -4.95 -21.26
C LYS A 162 20.63 -6.19 -21.03
N ASN A 163 19.70 -6.11 -20.08
CA ASN A 163 18.72 -7.17 -19.86
C ASN A 163 17.81 -7.40 -21.08
N MET A 164 17.32 -6.34 -21.71
CA MET A 164 16.51 -6.44 -22.93
C MET A 164 17.30 -7.05 -24.09
N GLU A 165 18.56 -6.66 -24.25
CA GLU A 165 19.42 -7.19 -25.30
C GLU A 165 19.68 -8.69 -25.10
N ALA A 166 20.12 -9.09 -23.90
CA ALA A 166 20.35 -10.49 -23.57
C ALA A 166 19.08 -11.36 -23.72
N ALA A 167 17.89 -10.80 -23.46
CA ALA A 167 16.62 -11.50 -23.62
C ALA A 167 16.25 -11.80 -25.09
N LYS A 168 16.90 -11.18 -26.09
CA LYS A 168 16.68 -11.49 -27.51
C LYS A 168 17.21 -12.88 -27.88
N SER A 169 18.35 -13.28 -27.31
CA SER A 169 19.00 -14.56 -27.56
C SER A 169 18.82 -15.58 -26.43
N ASN A 170 18.31 -15.16 -25.26
CA ASN A 170 18.08 -16.05 -24.11
C ASN A 170 16.59 -16.25 -23.82
N ALA A 171 16.03 -17.37 -24.30
CA ALA A 171 14.61 -17.71 -24.14
C ALA A 171 14.17 -17.84 -22.66
N LYS A 172 15.05 -18.36 -21.79
CA LYS A 172 14.79 -18.46 -20.36
C LYS A 172 14.64 -17.07 -19.73
N LEU A 173 15.58 -16.15 -20.01
CA LEU A 173 15.53 -14.78 -19.52
C LEU A 173 14.29 -14.03 -20.03
N LYS A 174 13.95 -14.19 -21.32
CA LYS A 174 12.75 -13.60 -21.92
C LYS A 174 11.47 -14.04 -21.21
N SER A 175 11.32 -15.34 -20.94
CA SER A 175 10.18 -15.90 -20.21
C SER A 175 10.09 -15.35 -18.78
N MET A 176 11.23 -15.24 -18.10
CA MET A 176 11.30 -14.67 -16.75
C MET A 176 10.97 -13.18 -16.73
N ASN A 177 11.43 -12.40 -17.71
CA ASN A 177 11.08 -10.99 -17.86
C ASN A 177 9.58 -10.80 -18.03
N LYS A 178 8.93 -11.63 -18.87
CA LYS A 178 7.47 -11.59 -19.05
C LYS A 178 6.73 -11.87 -17.74
N LYS A 179 7.11 -12.94 -17.02
CA LYS A 179 6.50 -13.30 -15.73
C LYS A 179 6.70 -12.21 -14.68
N PHE A 180 7.92 -11.69 -14.57
CA PHE A 180 8.21 -10.57 -13.66
C PHE A 180 7.38 -9.34 -14.00
N GLY A 181 7.34 -8.93 -15.28
CA GLY A 181 6.61 -7.75 -15.72
C GLY A 181 5.11 -7.87 -15.45
N MET A 182 4.53 -9.06 -15.59
CA MET A 182 3.13 -9.33 -15.26
C MET A 182 2.85 -9.17 -13.75
N ILE A 183 3.63 -9.84 -12.89
CA ILE A 183 3.43 -9.79 -11.43
C ILE A 183 3.67 -8.35 -10.92
N HIS A 184 4.76 -7.73 -11.36
CA HIS A 184 5.07 -6.34 -11.00
C HIS A 184 3.99 -5.37 -11.50
N GLY A 185 3.48 -5.56 -12.72
CA GLY A 185 2.40 -4.74 -13.28
C GLY A 185 1.12 -4.82 -12.45
N LEU A 186 0.71 -6.03 -12.02
CA LEU A 186 -0.43 -6.21 -11.12
C LEU A 186 -0.21 -5.55 -9.75
N SER A 187 1.00 -5.66 -9.19
CA SER A 187 1.38 -4.99 -7.95
C SER A 187 1.27 -3.47 -8.06
N SER A 188 1.82 -2.91 -9.13
CA SER A 188 1.79 -1.47 -9.42
C SER A 188 0.36 -0.96 -9.64
N LEU A 189 -0.49 -1.74 -10.34
CA LEU A 189 -1.90 -1.40 -10.51
C LEU A 189 -2.64 -1.40 -9.17
N ALA A 190 -2.47 -2.43 -8.34
CA ALA A 190 -3.08 -2.47 -7.02
C ALA A 190 -2.65 -1.27 -6.16
N ASN A 191 -1.37 -0.91 -6.16
CA ASN A 191 -0.87 0.26 -5.43
C ASN A 191 -1.43 1.58 -5.99
N LEU A 192 -1.61 1.69 -7.31
CA LEU A 192 -2.26 2.85 -7.94
C LEU A 192 -3.74 2.94 -7.56
N MET A 193 -4.46 1.82 -7.47
CA MET A 193 -5.86 1.79 -7.03
C MET A 193 -5.99 2.15 -5.54
N ALA A 194 -5.05 1.71 -4.70
CA ALA A 194 -4.98 2.14 -3.30
C ALA A 194 -4.79 3.65 -3.19
N PHE A 195 -3.82 4.19 -3.92
CA PHE A 195 -3.59 5.64 -3.99
C PHE A 195 -4.82 6.37 -4.53
N GLY A 196 -5.42 5.94 -5.64
CA GLY A 196 -6.64 6.54 -6.18
C GLY A 196 -7.80 6.59 -5.18
N SER A 197 -7.94 5.55 -4.36
CA SER A 197 -8.95 5.50 -3.29
C SER A 197 -8.69 6.54 -2.20
N LEU A 198 -7.43 6.67 -1.76
CA LEU A 198 -7.02 7.73 -0.82
C LEU A 198 -7.20 9.13 -1.44
N ALA A 199 -7.00 9.27 -2.76
CA ALA A 199 -7.16 10.54 -3.48
C ALA A 199 -8.60 11.04 -3.44
N ILE A 200 -9.54 10.14 -3.75
CA ILE A 200 -10.98 10.43 -3.68
C ILE A 200 -11.37 10.79 -2.25
N HIS A 201 -10.83 10.07 -1.26
CA HIS A 201 -11.07 10.40 0.14
C HIS A 201 -10.50 11.76 0.55
N SER A 202 -9.34 12.15 0.03
CA SER A 202 -8.76 13.48 0.29
C SER A 202 -9.68 14.60 -0.19
N TRP A 203 -10.34 14.43 -1.34
CA TRP A 203 -11.30 15.38 -1.87
C TRP A 203 -12.52 15.52 -0.94
N TYR A 204 -13.02 14.40 -0.43
CA TYR A 204 -14.10 14.41 0.56
C TYR A 204 -13.69 15.15 1.85
N LEU A 205 -12.47 14.91 2.37
CA LEU A 205 -11.99 15.60 3.56
C LEU A 205 -11.86 17.12 3.32
N ALA A 206 -11.42 17.53 2.13
CA ALA A 206 -11.29 18.94 1.77
C ALA A 206 -12.63 19.69 1.84
N ASP A 207 -13.73 19.07 1.41
CA ASP A 207 -15.10 19.63 1.52
C ASP A 207 -15.55 19.86 2.98
N LYS A 208 -14.93 19.18 3.94
CA LYS A 208 -15.26 19.30 5.37
C LYS A 208 -14.38 20.30 6.12
N LEU A 209 -13.34 20.84 5.50
CA LEU A 209 -12.48 21.85 6.09
C LEU A 209 -13.21 23.20 6.14
N ARG A 210 -13.09 23.90 7.27
CA ARG A 210 -13.49 25.31 7.42
C ARG A 210 -12.22 26.11 7.68
N PHE A 211 -11.86 26.99 6.75
CA PHE A 211 -10.73 27.91 6.86
C PHE A 211 -11.17 29.24 7.46
#